data_AF-A0A0K2G6L1-F1
#
_entry.id   AF-A0A0K2G6L1-F1
#
_cell.length_a   1.000
_cell.length_b   1.000
_cell.length_c   1.000
_cell.angle_alpha   90.00
_cell.angle_beta   90.00
_cell.angle_gamma   90.00
#
_symmetry.space_group_name_H-M   'P 1'
#
loop_
_entity.id
_entity.type
_entity.pdbx_description
1 polymer ?
#
loop_
_entity_poly.entity_id
_entity_poly.type
_entity_poly.pdbx_seq_one_letter_code
_entity_poly.pdbx_strand_id
1 'polypeptide(L)'
;MDTRPIGVDIKLMGGLFLIVGAVDLVVIVLFPSYALKLFGTIVTGPLAFLVKLHSPAVHLLIGYGFLWLCPWAWGLSLAYAGFGLVSEALNQFTFGFHPVRSGFMATTALFIIYLYWRRQLFTDQPVLPTTGPSVSEGSP
;
A
#
# COMPACT_ATOMS: atom_id res chain seq x y z
N MET A 1 -15.02 -17.46 -24.38
CA MET A 1 -14.86 -16.76 -23.08
C MET A 1 -13.49 -16.12 -23.09
N ASP A 2 -13.44 -14.79 -23.10
CA ASP A 2 -12.19 -14.03 -23.13
C ASP A 2 -11.63 -13.96 -21.69
N THR A 3 -10.71 -14.86 -21.34
CA THR A 3 -10.10 -14.93 -20.00
C THR A 3 -9.00 -13.88 -19.87
N ARG A 4 -9.32 -12.60 -20.05
CA ARG A 4 -8.36 -11.53 -19.80
C ARG A 4 -8.08 -11.46 -18.30
N PRO A 5 -6.82 -11.58 -17.86
CA PRO A 5 -6.48 -11.50 -16.44
C PRO A 5 -6.83 -10.10 -15.90
N ILE A 6 -7.65 -10.07 -14.85
CA ILE A 6 -8.15 -8.83 -14.23
C ILE A 6 -7.10 -8.23 -13.30
N GLY A 7 -6.89 -6.91 -13.42
CA GLY A 7 -6.07 -6.13 -12.49
C GLY A 7 -4.60 -6.50 -12.46
N VAL A 8 -4.04 -7.00 -13.57
CA VAL A 8 -2.61 -7.39 -13.65
C VAL A 8 -1.69 -6.24 -13.25
N ASP A 9 -2.01 -5.02 -13.65
CA ASP A 9 -1.28 -3.81 -13.30
C ASP A 9 -1.22 -3.59 -11.77
N ILE A 10 -2.36 -3.72 -11.09
CA ILE A 10 -2.43 -3.64 -9.62
C ILE A 10 -1.68 -4.80 -8.96
N LYS A 11 -1.78 -6.02 -9.49
CA LYS A 11 -1.06 -7.18 -8.94
C LYS A 11 0.45 -7.05 -9.09
N LEU A 12 0.94 -6.53 -10.22
CA LEU A 12 2.36 -6.22 -10.41
C LEU A 12 2.82 -5.16 -9.41
N MET A 13 2.00 -4.13 -9.19
CA MET A 13 2.26 -3.15 -8.14
C MET A 13 2.28 -3.80 -6.75
N GLY A 14 1.38 -4.74 -6.47
CA GLY A 14 1.37 -5.51 -5.23
C GLY A 14 2.67 -6.28 -5.00
N GLY A 15 3.15 -6.98 -6.03
CA GLY A 15 4.45 -7.64 -6.00
C GLY A 15 5.60 -6.67 -5.74
N LEU A 16 5.58 -5.49 -6.37
CA LEU A 16 6.58 -4.45 -6.14
C LEU A 16 6.55 -3.94 -4.69
N PHE A 17 5.36 -3.71 -4.11
CA PHE A 17 5.19 -3.33 -2.71
C PHE A 17 5.75 -4.38 -1.75
N LEU A 18 5.59 -5.67 -2.05
CA LEU A 18 6.19 -6.75 -1.24
C LEU A 18 7.71 -6.72 -1.29
N ILE A 19 8.30 -6.54 -2.48
CA ILE A 19 9.75 -6.42 -2.67
C ILE A 19 10.28 -5.21 -1.90
N VAL A 20 9.64 -4.05 -2.04
CA VAL A 20 10.02 -2.82 -1.33
C VAL A 20 9.92 -3.01 0.18
N GLY A 21 8.84 -3.61 0.69
CA GLY A 21 8.71 -3.90 2.13
C GLY A 21 9.80 -4.85 2.65
N ALA A 22 10.22 -5.83 1.85
CA ALA A 22 11.34 -6.71 2.22
C ALA A 22 12.69 -5.96 2.20
N VAL A 23 12.91 -5.10 1.20
CA VAL A 23 14.11 -4.25 1.11
C VAL A 23 14.18 -3.28 2.29
N ASP A 24 13.06 -2.66 2.67
CA ASP A 24 12.95 -1.79 3.84
C ASP A 24 13.43 -2.51 5.11
N LEU A 25 13.02 -3.77 5.32
CA LEU A 25 13.49 -4.58 6.45
C LEU A 25 15.01 -4.80 6.43
N VAL A 26 15.56 -5.13 5.26
CA VAL A 26 17.02 -5.31 5.09
C VAL A 26 17.76 -4.00 5.40
N VAL A 27 17.27 -2.86 4.88
CA VAL A 27 17.87 -1.55 5.11
C VAL A 27 17.84 -1.19 6.60
N ILE A 28 16.75 -1.48 7.31
CA ILE A 28 16.65 -1.22 8.75
C ILE A 28 17.70 -2.02 9.53
N VAL A 29 17.91 -3.30 9.18
CA VAL A 29 18.90 -4.16 9.82
C VAL A 29 20.34 -3.72 9.49
N LEU A 30 20.62 -3.36 8.24
CA LEU A 30 21.96 -2.96 7.79
C LEU A 30 22.34 -1.54 8.22
N PHE A 31 21.37 -0.64 8.39
CA PHE A 31 21.58 0.77 8.72
C PHE A 31 20.77 1.21 9.94
N PRO A 32 21.03 0.63 11.12
CA PRO A 32 20.24 0.90 12.33
C PRO A 32 20.37 2.37 12.79
N SER A 33 21.49 3.03 12.50
CA SER A 33 21.76 4.43 12.83
C SER A 33 21.11 5.45 11.89
N TYR A 34 20.48 5.01 10.79
CA TYR A 34 19.83 5.93 9.85
C TYR A 34 18.73 6.74 10.55
N ALA A 35 18.84 8.07 10.52
CA ALA A 35 17.93 8.95 11.23
C ALA A 35 16.64 9.15 10.41
N LEU A 36 15.52 8.64 10.92
CA LEU A 36 14.25 8.75 10.20
C LEU A 36 13.68 10.15 10.40
N LYS A 37 13.55 10.89 9.30
CA LYS A 37 12.87 12.20 9.29
C LYS A 37 11.37 11.97 9.07
N LEU A 38 10.55 12.35 10.04
CA LEU A 38 9.11 12.15 9.99
C LEU A 38 8.40 13.41 10.50
N PHE A 39 7.49 13.97 9.70
CA PHE A 39 6.72 15.17 10.06
C PHE A 39 7.57 16.36 10.55
N GLY A 40 8.71 16.63 9.91
CA GLY A 40 9.62 17.71 10.32
C GLY A 40 10.43 17.42 11.58
N THR A 41 10.39 16.18 12.09
CA THR A 41 11.16 15.74 13.27
C THR A 41 12.17 14.66 12.90
N ILE A 42 13.19 14.49 13.73
CA ILE A 42 14.17 13.40 13.58
C ILE A 42 13.93 12.39 14.70
N VAL A 43 13.46 11.19 14.34
CA VAL A 43 13.21 10.13 15.30
C VAL A 43 14.51 9.37 15.57
N THR A 44 14.96 9.37 16.82
CA THR A 44 16.20 8.76 17.27
C THR A 44 15.98 7.87 18.50
N GLY A 45 17.00 7.09 18.88
CA GLY A 45 16.95 6.19 20.03
C GLY A 45 16.27 4.83 19.75
N PRO A 46 16.10 3.98 20.77
CA PRO A 46 15.61 2.61 20.60
C PRO A 46 14.21 2.52 19.98
N LEU A 47 13.33 3.49 20.29
CA LEU A 47 11.98 3.55 19.73
C LEU A 47 11.97 3.89 18.23
N ALA A 48 13.05 4.47 17.69
CA ALA A 48 13.16 4.72 16.26
C ALA A 48 13.12 3.42 15.45
N PHE A 49 13.55 2.29 16.01
CA PHE A 49 13.45 0.99 15.35
C PHE A 49 11.98 0.60 15.11
N LEU A 50 11.11 0.76 16.10
CA LEU A 50 9.68 0.45 15.98
C LEU A 50 9.01 1.38 14.97
N VAL A 51 9.35 2.67 15.00
CA VAL A 51 8.83 3.65 14.03
C VAL A 51 9.30 3.34 12.62
N LYS A 52 10.54 2.87 12.44
CA LYS A 52 11.03 2.42 11.12
C LYS A 52 10.27 1.20 10.60
N LEU A 53 9.87 0.28 11.48
CA LEU A 53 9.14 -0.94 11.10
C LEU A 53 7.73 -0.67 10.56
N HIS A 54 7.18 0.51 10.83
CA HIS A 54 5.90 0.95 10.26
C HIS A 54 5.90 0.90 8.73
N SER A 55 6.92 1.44 8.06
CA SER A 55 7.00 1.48 6.60
C SER A 55 6.96 0.08 5.95
N PRO A 56 7.86 -0.85 6.28
CA PRO A 56 7.83 -2.19 5.69
C PRO A 56 6.53 -2.93 6.02
N ALA A 57 6.00 -2.79 7.24
CA ALA A 57 4.75 -3.45 7.61
C ALA A 57 3.58 -2.98 6.73
N VAL A 58 3.45 -1.68 6.50
CA VAL A 58 2.39 -1.13 5.65
C VAL A 58 2.64 -1.47 4.18
N HIS A 59 3.89 -1.43 3.70
CA HIS A 59 4.22 -1.86 2.34
C HIS A 59 3.85 -3.32 2.09
N LEU A 60 4.18 -4.22 3.01
CA LEU A 60 3.84 -5.64 2.91
C LEU A 60 2.33 -5.86 2.93
N LEU A 61 1.60 -5.16 3.80
CA LEU A 61 0.14 -5.28 3.90
C LEU A 61 -0.57 -4.75 2.65
N ILE A 62 -0.15 -3.61 2.12
CA ILE A 62 -0.64 -3.09 0.83
C ILE A 62 -0.32 -4.07 -0.30
N GLY A 63 0.92 -4.56 -0.36
CA GLY A 63 1.38 -5.50 -1.37
C GLY A 63 0.54 -6.77 -1.39
N TYR A 64 0.27 -7.34 -0.22
CA TYR A 64 -0.67 -8.44 -0.05
C TYR A 64 -2.05 -8.03 -0.59
N GLY A 65 -2.63 -6.95 -0.06
CA GLY A 65 -3.95 -6.50 -0.46
C GLY A 65 -4.10 -6.30 -1.98
N PHE A 66 -3.06 -5.85 -2.68
CA PHE A 66 -3.06 -5.67 -4.13
C PHE A 66 -2.98 -6.97 -4.92
N LEU A 67 -2.20 -7.96 -4.47
CA LEU A 67 -2.13 -9.27 -5.14
C LEU A 67 -3.49 -9.97 -5.18
N TRP A 68 -4.29 -9.82 -4.13
CA TRP A 68 -5.62 -10.40 -4.01
C TRP A 68 -6.76 -9.41 -4.27
N LEU A 69 -6.46 -8.18 -4.69
CA LEU A 69 -7.43 -7.10 -4.94
C LEU A 69 -8.41 -6.89 -3.76
N CYS A 70 -7.91 -6.99 -2.53
CA CYS A 70 -8.73 -6.87 -1.32
C CYS A 70 -9.31 -5.44 -1.19
N PRO A 71 -10.59 -5.27 -0.86
CA PRO A 71 -11.24 -3.96 -0.79
C PRO A 71 -10.57 -2.96 0.15
N TRP A 72 -10.09 -3.44 1.30
CA TRP A 72 -9.40 -2.62 2.30
C TRP A 72 -8.06 -2.07 1.79
N ALA A 73 -7.44 -2.73 0.80
CA ALA A 73 -6.11 -2.36 0.30
C ALA A 73 -6.12 -1.00 -0.38
N TRP A 74 -7.22 -0.65 -1.05
CA TRP A 74 -7.41 0.67 -1.66
C TRP A 74 -7.36 1.78 -0.61
N GLY A 75 -8.16 1.66 0.43
CA GLY A 75 -8.23 2.65 1.51
C GLY A 75 -6.91 2.78 2.27
N LEU A 76 -6.30 1.64 2.60
CA LEU A 76 -4.99 1.61 3.26
C LEU A 76 -3.91 2.29 2.41
N SER A 77 -3.89 2.03 1.10
CA SER A 77 -2.91 2.63 0.19
C SER A 77 -3.07 4.14 0.10
N LEU A 78 -4.31 4.63 0.01
CA LEU A 78 -4.57 6.07 -0.01
C LEU A 78 -4.19 6.76 1.30
N ALA A 79 -4.54 6.15 2.44
CA ALA A 79 -4.18 6.68 3.75
C ALA A 79 -2.66 6.76 3.92
N TYR A 80 -1.94 5.71 3.54
CA TYR A 80 -0.49 5.67 3.66
C TYR A 80 0.22 6.61 2.68
N ALA A 81 -0.27 6.70 1.44
CA ALA A 81 0.24 7.67 0.47
C ALA A 81 0.04 9.12 0.95
N GLY A 82 -1.14 9.42 1.51
CA GLY A 82 -1.43 10.71 2.14
C GLY A 82 -0.52 11.01 3.33
N PHE A 83 -0.30 10.03 4.21
CA PHE A 83 0.66 10.12 5.31
C PHE A 83 2.05 10.50 4.81
N GLY A 84 2.55 9.82 3.77
CA GLY A 84 3.84 10.10 3.15
C GLY A 84 3.93 11.52 2.59
N LEU A 85 2.90 11.99 1.88
CA LEU A 85 2.85 13.34 1.33
C LEU A 85 2.90 14.42 2.41
N VAL A 86 2.09 14.28 3.47
CA VAL A 86 2.05 15.25 4.57
C VAL A 86 3.39 15.26 5.32
N SER A 87 3.94 14.08 5.60
CA SER A 87 5.25 13.95 6.25
C SER A 87 6.36 14.60 5.43
N GLU A 88 6.40 14.35 4.12
CA GLU A 88 7.43 14.92 3.25
C GLU A 88 7.25 16.43 3.02
N ALA A 89 6.02 16.93 2.95
CA ALA A 89 5.77 18.37 2.91
C ALA A 89 6.32 19.07 4.17
N LEU A 90 6.01 18.55 5.36
CA LEU A 90 6.54 19.09 6.62
C LEU A 90 8.06 18.94 6.72
N ASN A 91 8.60 17.80 6.28
CA ASN A 91 10.04 17.57 6.23
C ASN A 91 10.75 18.60 5.35
N GLN A 92 10.21 18.95 4.18
CA GLN A 92 10.81 19.97 3.32
C GLN A 92 10.62 21.39 3.87
N PHE A 93 9.50 21.67 4.53
CA PHE A 93 9.29 22.94 5.22
C PHE A 93 10.30 23.15 6.35
N THR A 94 10.59 22.12 7.16
CA THR A 94 11.51 22.22 8.29
C THR A 94 12.98 22.08 7.91
N PHE A 95 13.32 21.15 7.01
CA PHE A 95 14.71 20.81 6.70
C PHE A 95 15.20 21.35 5.34
N GLY A 96 14.36 22.08 4.62
CA GLY A 96 14.67 22.62 3.30
C GLY A 96 14.36 21.65 2.14
N PHE A 97 14.45 22.20 0.93
CA PHE A 97 14.11 21.49 -0.30
C PHE A 97 15.08 20.35 -0.62
N HIS A 98 14.55 19.22 -1.09
CA HIS A 98 15.33 18.08 -1.53
C HIS A 98 14.75 17.45 -2.81
N PRO A 99 15.49 17.40 -3.94
CA PRO A 99 14.96 16.94 -5.22
C PRO A 99 14.35 15.54 -5.18
N VAL A 100 15.01 14.59 -4.49
CA VAL A 100 14.53 13.20 -4.38
C VAL A 100 13.19 13.13 -3.64
N ARG A 101 12.99 13.97 -2.62
CA ARG A 101 11.75 14.00 -1.83
C ARG A 101 10.60 14.59 -2.64
N SER A 102 10.89 15.63 -3.42
CA SER A 102 9.94 16.21 -4.35
C SER A 102 9.54 15.22 -5.47
N GLY A 103 10.50 14.45 -5.98
CA GLY A 103 10.24 13.35 -6.92
C GLY A 103 9.32 12.29 -6.31
N PHE A 104 9.62 11.84 -5.09
CA PHE A 104 8.75 10.94 -4.33
C PHE A 104 7.33 11.52 -4.22
N MET A 105 7.17 12.75 -3.73
CA MET A 105 5.86 13.39 -3.58
C MET A 105 5.07 13.45 -4.89
N ALA A 106 5.71 13.84 -6.00
CA ALA A 106 5.06 13.89 -7.30
C ALA A 106 4.58 12.49 -7.75
N THR A 107 5.43 11.47 -7.62
CA THR A 107 5.07 10.09 -7.98
C THR A 107 3.97 9.53 -7.08
N THR A 108 3.98 9.84 -5.78
CA THR A 108 2.92 9.45 -4.83
C THR A 108 1.60 10.10 -5.18
N ALA A 109 1.58 11.38 -5.58
CA ALA A 109 0.36 12.05 -6.02
C ALA A 109 -0.21 11.42 -7.30
N LEU A 110 0.64 11.09 -8.28
CA LEU A 110 0.23 10.37 -9.49
C LEU A 110 -0.32 8.97 -9.15
N PHE A 111 0.32 8.28 -8.20
CA PHE A 111 -0.12 6.98 -7.75
C PHE A 111 -1.50 7.03 -7.07
N ILE A 112 -1.76 8.05 -6.23
CA ILE A 112 -3.09 8.30 -5.65
C ILE A 112 -4.14 8.49 -6.75
N ILE A 113 -3.86 9.33 -7.75
CA ILE A 113 -4.78 9.58 -8.87
C ILE A 113 -5.07 8.27 -9.62
N TYR A 114 -4.02 7.49 -9.89
CA TYR A 114 -4.14 6.17 -10.51
C TYR A 114 -5.00 5.21 -9.69
N LEU A 115 -4.82 5.14 -8.36
CA LEU A 115 -5.64 4.30 -7.49
C LEU A 115 -7.10 4.75 -7.42
N TYR A 116 -7.38 6.05 -7.46
CA TYR A 116 -8.74 6.55 -7.59
C TYR A 116 -9.40 6.06 -8.88
N TRP A 117 -8.68 6.11 -10.01
CA TRP A 117 -9.19 5.58 -11.27
C TRP A 117 -9.40 4.06 -11.23
N ARG A 118 -8.55 3.32 -10.50
CA ARG A 118 -8.65 1.86 -10.35
C ARG A 118 -9.56 1.39 -9.21
N ARG A 119 -10.29 2.28 -8.55
CA ARG A 119 -11.15 1.95 -7.40
C ARG A 119 -12.10 0.77 -7.64
N GLN A 120 -12.65 0.65 -8.86
CA GLN A 120 -13.58 -0.42 -9.24
C GLN A 120 -12.98 -1.84 -9.13
N LEU A 121 -11.65 -1.97 -9.15
CA LEU A 121 -10.98 -3.26 -8.97
C LEU A 121 -10.98 -3.75 -7.52
N PHE A 122 -11.29 -2.86 -6.57
CA PHE A 122 -11.27 -3.12 -5.14
C PHE A 122 -12.68 -3.13 -4.53
N THR A 123 -13.74 -2.96 -5.31
CA THR A 123 -15.10 -3.17 -4.82
C THR A 123 -15.39 -4.66 -4.80
N ASP A 124 -16.01 -5.15 -3.71
CA ASP A 124 -16.37 -6.55 -3.55
C ASP A 124 -17.02 -7.12 -4.82
N GLN A 125 -16.52 -8.28 -5.30
CA GLN A 125 -17.37 -9.11 -6.16
C GLN A 125 -18.56 -9.55 -5.32
N PRO A 126 -19.80 -9.44 -5.82
CA PRO A 126 -20.95 -9.98 -5.12
C PRO A 126 -20.65 -11.45 -4.82
N VAL A 127 -20.67 -11.80 -3.53
CA VAL A 127 -20.68 -13.19 -3.09
C VAL A 127 -21.82 -13.86 -3.85
N LEU A 128 -21.51 -14.66 -4.87
CA LEU A 128 -22.51 -15.49 -5.52
C LEU A 128 -23.19 -16.27 -4.40
N PRO A 129 -24.53 -16.20 -4.24
CA PRO A 129 -25.19 -17.12 -3.36
C PRO A 129 -24.80 -18.51 -3.85
N THR A 130 -24.22 -19.31 -2.97
CA THR A 130 -24.09 -20.75 -3.23
C THR A 130 -25.51 -21.25 -3.43
N THR A 131 -25.96 -21.32 -4.69
CA THR A 131 -27.18 -21.99 -5.07
C THR A 131 -26.92 -23.48 -4.80
N GLY A 132 -27.16 -23.89 -3.56
CA GLY A 132 -27.28 -25.30 -3.22
C GLY A 132 -28.36 -25.90 -4.13
N PRO A 133 -28.18 -27.13 -4.63
CA PRO A 133 -29.10 -27.70 -5.59
C PRO A 133 -30.52 -27.72 -5.03
N SER A 134 -31.43 -27.20 -5.84
CA SER A 134 -32.87 -27.38 -5.71
C SER A 134 -33.17 -28.87 -5.53
N VAL A 135 -33.56 -29.28 -4.32
CA VAL A 135 -34.27 -30.55 -4.14
C VAL A 135 -35.73 -30.28 -4.47
N SER A 136 -36.04 -30.45 -5.75
CA SER A 136 -37.38 -30.68 -6.26
C SER A 136 -37.71 -32.17 -6.12
N GLU A 137 -39.01 -32.45 -6.05
CA GLU A 137 -39.68 -33.75 -6.26
C GLU A 137 -39.91 -34.66 -5.03
N GLY A 138 -41.16 -34.66 -4.56
CA GLY A 138 -42.04 -35.82 -4.82
C GLY A 138 -42.43 -36.73 -3.66
N SER A 139 -43.58 -36.42 -3.04
CA SER A 139 -44.71 -37.33 -2.67
C SER A 139 -44.48 -38.53 -1.71
N PRO A 140 -45.54 -39.08 -1.05
CA PRO A 140 -46.99 -38.95 -1.29
C PRO A 140 -47.79 -38.21 -0.21
#